data_AF-A0A3C0ZV35-F1
#
_entry.id   AF-A0A3C0ZV35-F1
#
_cell.length_a   1.000
_cell.length_b   1.000
_cell.length_c   1.000
_cell.angle_alpha   90.00
_cell.angle_beta   90.00
_cell.angle_gamma   90.00
#
_symmetry.space_group_name_H-M   'P 1'
#
loop_
_entity.id
_entity.type
_entity.pdbx_description
1 polymer ?
#
loop_
_entity_poly.entity_id
_entity_poly.type
_entity_poly.pdbx_seq_one_letter_code
_entity_poly.pdbx_strand_id
1 'polypeptide(L)' 'DKTFETGNKSVSINSASTVSKVIGSLTKGKTYYLRIRTFKTVGSTKYFSAWSAVKSVKISK' A
#
# COMPACT_ATOMS: atom_id res chain seq x y z
N ASP A 1 -11.09 5.62 -3.67
CA ASP A 1 -11.36 5.17 -5.04
C ASP A 1 -10.41 4.04 -5.44
N LYS A 2 -10.78 3.17 -6.39
CA LYS A 2 -9.87 2.15 -6.97
C LYS A 2 -8.78 2.80 -7.83
N THR A 3 -8.98 4.05 -8.21
CA THR A 3 -8.11 4.80 -9.12
C THR A 3 -6.89 5.41 -8.41
N PHE A 4 -6.87 5.43 -7.08
CA PHE A 4 -5.76 5.95 -6.26
C PHE A 4 -5.28 7.36 -6.66
N GLU A 5 -6.19 8.23 -7.08
CA GLU A 5 -5.87 9.55 -7.65
C GLU A 5 -5.32 10.55 -6.63
N THR A 6 -6.04 10.82 -5.53
CA THR A 6 -5.62 11.81 -4.51
C THR A 6 -6.15 11.47 -3.10
N GLY A 7 -5.46 11.93 -2.05
CA GLY A 7 -5.89 11.75 -0.64
C GLY A 7 -5.68 10.34 -0.06
N ASN A 8 -4.95 9.47 -0.75
CA ASN A 8 -4.76 8.08 -0.30
C ASN A 8 -3.73 7.99 0.83
N LYS A 9 -4.04 7.17 1.84
CA LYS A 9 -3.07 6.81 2.87
C LYS A 9 -1.98 5.94 2.26
N SER A 10 -0.74 6.40 2.35
CA SER A 10 0.44 5.64 1.95
C SER A 10 1.28 5.31 3.16
N VAL A 11 1.91 4.14 3.14
CA VAL A 11 2.81 3.68 4.19
C VAL A 11 4.11 3.28 3.52
N SER A 12 5.19 3.98 3.85
CA SER A 12 6.55 3.62 3.42
C SER A 12 7.15 2.64 4.43
N ILE A 13 7.78 1.59 3.93
CA ILE A 13 8.53 0.62 4.74
C ILE A 13 9.98 0.73 4.29
N ASN A 14 10.86 1.15 5.21
CA ASN A 14 12.28 1.39 4.89
C ASN A 14 13.15 0.14 5.08
N SER A 15 12.58 -0.95 5.58
CA SER A 15 13.28 -2.22 5.75
C SER A 15 12.96 -3.18 4.61
N ALA A 16 14.00 -3.66 3.92
CA ALA A 16 13.87 -4.63 2.84
C ALA A 16 13.44 -6.02 3.33
N SER A 17 13.67 -6.36 4.61
CA SER A 17 13.26 -7.64 5.20
C SER A 17 11.77 -7.70 5.55
N THR A 18 11.08 -6.56 5.57
CA THR A 18 9.66 -6.50 5.92
C THR A 18 8.80 -6.81 4.71
N VAL A 19 8.31 -8.05 4.65
CA VAL A 19 7.44 -8.55 3.57
C VAL A 19 5.94 -8.37 3.86
N SER A 20 5.58 -8.02 5.10
CA SER A 20 4.19 -7.87 5.53
C SER A 20 4.01 -6.66 6.45
N LYS A 21 2.83 -6.03 6.38
CA LYS A 21 2.42 -4.98 7.31
C LYS A 21 0.93 -5.06 7.59
N VAL A 22 0.57 -4.96 8.86
CA VAL A 22 -0.82 -4.90 9.29
C VAL A 22 -1.30 -3.45 9.20
N ILE A 23 -2.43 -3.24 8.53
CA ILE A 23 -3.11 -1.94 8.48
C ILE A 23 -4.26 -2.01 9.49
N GLY A 24 -4.06 -1.37 10.64
CA GLY A 24 -5.05 -1.27 11.71
C GLY A 24 -6.08 -0.17 11.46
N SER A 25 -7.04 -0.06 12.39
CA SER A 25 -8.07 1.00 12.42
C SER A 25 -8.96 1.05 11.16
N LEU A 26 -9.27 -0.11 10.59
CA LEU A 26 -10.21 -0.23 9.48
C LEU A 26 -11.64 -0.30 10.00
N THR A 27 -12.55 0.41 9.34
CA THR A 27 -13.96 0.44 9.74
C THR A 27 -14.70 -0.76 9.14
N LYS A 28 -15.46 -1.47 9.97
CA LYS A 28 -16.36 -2.55 9.53
C LYS A 28 -17.39 -2.04 8.51
N GLY A 29 -17.72 -2.87 7.55
CA GLY A 29 -18.67 -2.58 6.47
C GLY A 29 -18.06 -1.77 5.31
N LYS A 30 -16.85 -1.21 5.46
CA LYS A 30 -16.16 -0.49 4.39
C LYS A 30 -15.32 -1.43 3.52
N THR A 31 -15.25 -1.10 2.23
CA THR A 31 -14.37 -1.78 1.27
C THR A 31 -13.13 -0.93 1.08
N TYR A 32 -11.97 -1.54 1.25
CA TYR A 32 -10.67 -0.91 1.04
C TYR A 32 -9.98 -1.51 -0.17
N TYR A 33 -9.30 -0.66 -0.93
CA TYR A 33 -8.50 -1.05 -2.08
C TYR A 33 -7.02 -0.85 -1.74
N LEU A 34 -6.22 -1.90 -1.94
CA LEU A 34 -4.81 -1.91 -1.61
C LEU A 34 -3.99 -2.28 -2.83
N ARG A 35 -2.88 -1.58 -3.03
CA ARG A 35 -1.82 -1.95 -3.96
C ARG A 35 -0.49 -1.71 -3.27
N ILE A 36 0.50 -2.51 -3.61
CA ILE A 36 1.86 -2.41 -3.07
C ILE A 36 2.84 -2.25 -4.21
N ARG A 37 3.96 -1.59 -3.94
CA ARG A 37 5.12 -1.54 -4.83
C ARG A 37 6.37 -1.54 -3.98
N THR A 38 7.46 -2.05 -4.53
CA THR A 38 8.76 -1.91 -3.88
C THR A 38 9.40 -0.62 -4.35
N PHE A 39 10.30 -0.09 -3.52
CA PHE A 39 11.16 1.01 -3.90
C PHE A 39 12.57 0.74 -3.41
N LYS A 40 13.55 1.19 -4.18
CA LYS A 40 14.96 1.20 -3.77
C LYS A 40 15.50 2.61 -3.91
N THR A 41 16.33 3.04 -2.97
CA THR A 41 17.05 4.30 -3.07
C THR A 41 18.48 3.99 -3.47
N VAL A 42 18.96 4.55 -4.57
CA VAL A 42 20.37 4.43 -5.00
C VAL A 42 20.93 5.84 -5.07
N GLY A 43 21.87 6.17 -4.18
CA GLY A 43 22.30 7.55 -3.96
C GLY A 43 21.14 8.42 -3.48
N SER A 44 20.85 9.50 -4.22
CA SER A 44 19.73 10.41 -3.94
C SER A 44 18.43 10.06 -4.69
N THR A 45 18.45 9.05 -5.56
CA THR A 45 17.34 8.74 -6.45
C THR A 45 16.53 7.56 -5.93
N LYS A 46 15.21 7.76 -5.78
CA LYS A 46 14.25 6.69 -5.48
C LYS A 46 13.76 6.04 -6.77
N TYR A 47 13.99 4.75 -6.91
CA TYR A 47 13.47 3.90 -7.97
C TYR A 47 12.28 3.12 -7.47
N PHE A 48 11.18 3.14 -8.22
CA PHE A 48 9.95 2.44 -7.88
C PHE A 48 9.71 1.30 -8.87
N SER A 49 9.22 0.17 -8.38
CA SER A 49 8.71 -0.90 -9.25
C SER A 49 7.34 -0.52 -9.84
N ALA A 50 6.88 -1.32 -10.81
CA ALA A 50 5.47 -1.35 -11.18
C ALA A 50 4.60 -1.64 -9.94
N TRP A 51 3.38 -1.08 -9.94
CA TRP A 51 2.38 -1.37 -8.91
C TRP A 51 1.90 -2.82 -9.01
N SER A 52 1.63 -3.45 -7.87
CA SER A 52 0.92 -4.72 -7.84
C SER A 52 -0.51 -4.57 -8.34
N ALA A 53 -1.14 -5.70 -8.66
CA ALA A 53 -2.59 -5.76 -8.83
C ALA A 53 -3.31 -5.18 -7.60
N VAL A 54 -4.44 -4.50 -7.85
CA VAL A 54 -5.28 -3.92 -6.81
C VAL A 54 -6.04 -5.03 -6.12
N LYS A 55 -5.86 -5.16 -4.80
CA LYS A 55 -6.68 -6.03 -3.95
C LYS A 55 -7.83 -5.25 -3.34
N SER A 56 -9.03 -5.83 -3.41
CA SER A 56 -10.23 -5.32 -2.75
C SER A 56 -10.50 -6.15 -1.50
N VAL A 57 -10.61 -5.50 -0.35
CA VAL A 57 -10.89 -6.15 0.93
C VAL A 57 -12.07 -5.47 1.59
N LYS A 58 -13.17 -6.22 1.78
CA LYS A 58 -14.32 -5.78 2.57
C LYS A 58 -14.10 -6.19 4.02
N ILE A 59 -14.15 -5.22 4.94
CA ILE A 59 -13.96 -5.49 6.36
C ILE A 59 -15.27 -5.97 6.95
N SER A 60 -15.33 -7.28 7.22
CA SER A 60 -16.53 -7.97 7.71
C SER A 60 -16.52 -8.23 9.21
N LYS A 61 -15.34 -8.23 9.85
CA LYS A 61 -15.20 -8.56 11.27
C LYS A 61 -15.12 -7.29 12.12
#